data_AF-A0A6G0JEI6-F1
#
_entry.id   AF-A0A6G0JEI6-F1
#
_cell.length_a   1.000
_cell.length_b   1.000
_cell.length_c   1.000
_cell.angle_alpha   90.00
_cell.angle_beta   90.00
_cell.angle_gamma   90.00
#
_symmetry.space_group_name_H-M   'P 1'
#
loop_
_entity.id
_entity.type
_entity.pdbx_description
1 polymer ?
#
loop_
_entity_poly.entity_id
_entity_poly.type
_entity_poly.pdbx_seq_one_letter_code
_entity_poly.pdbx_strand_id
1 'polypeptide(L)'
;MFALRAQFHTMTALSPSQAAFGRDMLFDCPNTVNWEQQQQRKDAQVERAAQRENKQRKEHEYQPEDLVMVARSNQRAPKLQQPFEGPFRVFSVRSDGVLVIDKGNYTEKLHMRRVQPFQTTSMGEDVVPRANND
;
A
#
# COMPACT_ATOMS: atom_id res chain seq x y z
N MET A 1 8.58 -17.75 24.91
CA MET A 1 9.23 -17.73 23.58
C MET A 1 10.58 -17.03 23.66
N PHE A 2 11.69 -17.77 23.59
CA PHE A 2 13.07 -17.24 23.64
C PHE A 2 13.57 -16.79 22.26
N ALA A 3 13.38 -17.63 21.24
CA ALA A 3 13.92 -17.42 19.89
C ALA A 3 13.58 -16.05 19.28
N LEU A 4 12.31 -15.60 19.35
CA LEU A 4 11.88 -14.30 18.79
C LEU A 4 12.62 -13.09 19.42
N ARG A 5 13.08 -13.21 20.67
CA ARG A 5 13.76 -12.12 21.38
C ARG A 5 15.27 -12.11 21.14
N ALA A 6 15.84 -13.27 20.83
CA ALA A 6 17.26 -13.46 20.55
C ALA A 6 17.59 -13.30 19.05
N GLN A 7 16.60 -13.39 18.16
CA GLN A 7 16.78 -13.23 16.72
C GLN A 7 17.30 -11.83 16.37
N PHE A 8 18.32 -11.81 15.51
CA PHE A 8 18.86 -10.58 14.94
C PHE A 8 17.95 -10.07 13.82
N HIS A 9 17.46 -8.85 13.96
CA HIS A 9 16.58 -8.25 12.96
C HIS A 9 17.36 -7.33 12.02
N THR A 10 17.25 -7.57 10.70
CA THR A 10 18.11 -6.91 9.69
C THR A 10 17.85 -5.42 9.53
N MET A 11 16.60 -4.98 9.75
CA MET A 11 16.24 -3.56 9.66
C MET A 11 16.91 -2.72 10.75
N THR A 12 16.96 -3.28 11.95
CA THR A 12 17.44 -2.65 13.17
C THR A 12 18.89 -3.06 13.51
N ALA A 13 19.44 -4.07 12.84
CA ALA A 13 20.72 -4.69 13.20
C ALA A 13 20.90 -4.97 14.70
N LEU A 14 19.80 -5.27 15.38
CA LEU A 14 19.72 -5.45 16.83
C LEU A 14 18.67 -6.52 17.10
N SER A 15 18.90 -7.33 18.12
CA SER A 15 17.86 -8.21 18.64
C SER A 15 16.86 -7.42 19.50
N PRO A 16 15.58 -7.84 19.58
CA PRO A 16 14.61 -7.18 20.45
C PRO A 16 15.05 -7.10 21.91
N SER A 17 15.78 -8.11 22.39
CA SER A 17 16.32 -8.14 23.74
C SER A 17 17.46 -7.13 23.95
N GLN A 18 18.37 -7.00 22.99
CA GLN A 18 19.40 -5.96 23.00
C GLN A 18 18.78 -4.56 23.03
N ALA A 19 17.71 -4.32 22.27
CA ALA A 19 17.01 -3.05 22.26
C ALA A 19 16.28 -2.76 23.58
N ALA A 20 15.65 -3.76 24.20
CA ALA A 20 14.87 -3.57 25.42
C ALA A 20 15.73 -3.55 26.70
N PHE A 21 16.74 -4.40 26.78
CA PHE A 21 17.52 -4.66 28.00
C PHE A 21 18.98 -4.23 27.91
N GLY A 22 19.46 -3.78 26.75
CA GLY A 22 20.87 -3.41 26.56
C GLY A 22 21.84 -4.57 26.70
N ARG A 23 21.38 -5.82 26.61
CA ARG A 23 22.19 -7.04 26.64
C ARG A 23 21.67 -8.07 25.65
N ASP A 24 22.56 -8.89 25.13
CA ASP A 24 22.18 -10.03 24.30
C ASP A 24 21.64 -11.21 25.17
N MET A 25 20.77 -12.03 24.57
CA MET A 25 20.15 -13.19 25.22
C MET A 25 20.88 -14.49 24.94
N LEU A 26 21.68 -14.56 23.86
CA LEU A 26 22.50 -15.73 23.52
C LEU A 26 23.84 -15.71 24.24
N PHE A 27 24.48 -14.55 24.26
CA PHE A 27 25.74 -14.32 24.95
C PHE A 27 25.55 -13.20 25.98
N ASP A 28 26.21 -13.31 27.14
CA ASP A 28 26.19 -12.22 28.14
C ASP A 28 27.12 -11.08 27.70
N CYS A 29 26.76 -10.43 26.61
CA CYS A 29 27.46 -9.28 26.07
C CYS A 29 26.61 -8.02 26.30
N PRO A 30 27.15 -7.00 27.00
CA PRO A 30 26.48 -5.71 27.08
C PRO A 30 26.47 -5.05 25.70
N ASN A 31 25.38 -4.35 25.40
CA ASN A 31 25.20 -3.66 24.12
C ASN A 31 24.68 -2.24 24.34
N THR A 32 25.43 -1.26 23.86
CA THR A 32 25.03 0.15 23.88
C THR A 32 24.29 0.48 22.59
N VAL A 33 23.00 0.76 22.71
CA VAL A 33 22.14 1.08 21.55
C VAL A 33 22.17 2.59 21.28
N ASN A 34 22.63 2.96 20.08
CA ASN A 34 22.45 4.32 19.57
C ASN A 34 21.10 4.43 18.86
N TRP A 35 20.13 5.07 19.51
CA TRP A 35 18.76 5.20 18.99
C TRP A 35 18.66 6.10 17.76
N GLU A 36 19.49 7.13 17.64
CA GLU A 36 19.48 8.03 16.49
C GLU A 36 19.95 7.31 15.24
N GLN A 37 21.08 6.59 15.35
CA GLN A 37 21.59 5.77 14.25
C GLN A 37 20.57 4.69 13.85
N GLN A 38 19.87 4.14 14.82
CA GLN A 38 18.86 3.12 14.58
C GLN A 38 17.65 3.67 13.81
N GLN A 39 17.18 4.84 14.21
CA GLN A 39 16.08 5.51 13.54
C GLN A 39 16.46 5.85 12.09
N GLN A 40 17.63 6.44 11.87
CA GLN A 40 18.15 6.74 10.53
C GLN A 40 18.22 5.50 9.64
N ARG A 41 18.70 4.37 10.19
CA ARG A 41 18.77 3.10 9.47
C ARG A 41 17.38 2.59 9.08
N LYS A 42 16.44 2.63 10.03
CA LYS A 42 15.05 2.24 9.82
C LYS A 42 14.44 3.08 8.70
N ASP A 43 14.59 4.40 8.77
CA ASP A 43 14.03 5.35 7.81
C ASP A 43 14.62 5.13 6.41
N ALA A 44 15.93 4.98 6.30
CA ALA A 44 16.60 4.66 5.03
C ALA A 44 16.09 3.34 4.42
N GLN A 45 15.80 2.33 5.25
CA GLN A 45 15.26 1.06 4.76
C GLN A 45 13.79 1.15 4.35
N VAL A 46 12.97 1.94 5.07
CA VAL A 46 11.59 2.24 4.68
C VAL A 46 11.57 2.97 3.34
N GLU A 47 12.43 3.96 3.16
CA GLU A 47 12.52 4.73 1.92
C GLU A 47 12.92 3.82 0.75
N ARG A 48 13.97 3.00 0.90
CA ARG A 48 14.38 2.02 -0.12
C ARG A 48 13.26 1.04 -0.44
N ALA A 49 12.52 0.57 0.56
CA ALA A 49 11.39 -0.34 0.34
C ALA A 49 10.26 0.35 -0.43
N ALA A 50 9.92 1.58 -0.06
CA ALA A 50 8.92 2.40 -0.74
C ALA A 50 9.32 2.67 -2.20
N GLN A 51 10.56 3.09 -2.46
CA GLN A 51 11.09 3.29 -3.81
C GLN A 51 11.02 2.00 -4.64
N ARG A 52 11.43 0.86 -4.06
CA ARG A 52 11.37 -0.44 -4.74
C ARG A 52 9.94 -0.84 -5.09
N GLU A 53 9.00 -0.66 -4.17
CA GLU A 53 7.59 -0.99 -4.39
C GLU A 53 6.93 -0.02 -5.37
N ASN A 54 7.30 1.26 -5.34
CA ASN A 54 6.78 2.31 -6.22
C ASN A 54 7.32 2.22 -7.64
N LYS A 55 8.51 1.61 -7.86
CA LYS A 55 9.18 1.54 -9.16
C LYS A 55 8.32 0.95 -10.28
N GLN A 56 7.42 0.03 -9.96
CA GLN A 56 6.53 -0.60 -10.95
C GLN A 56 5.17 0.09 -11.08
N ARG A 57 4.88 1.09 -10.24
CA ARG A 57 3.57 1.74 -10.23
C ARG A 57 3.49 2.74 -11.38
N LYS A 58 2.37 2.69 -12.10
CA LYS A 58 1.98 3.74 -13.04
C LYS A 58 1.43 4.91 -12.23
N GLU A 59 1.90 6.11 -12.51
CA GLU A 59 1.33 7.32 -11.94
C GLU A 59 -0.06 7.54 -12.55
N HIS A 60 -1.09 7.51 -11.72
CA HIS A 60 -2.45 7.83 -12.09
C HIS A 60 -3.08 8.61 -10.92
N GLU A 61 -3.53 9.82 -11.22
CA GLU A 61 -4.27 10.64 -10.27
C GLU A 61 -5.77 10.36 -10.46
N TYR A 62 -6.39 9.79 -9.43
CA TYR A 62 -7.82 9.51 -9.46
C TYR A 62 -8.61 10.77 -9.10
N GLN A 63 -9.68 11.04 -9.84
CA GLN A 63 -10.62 12.12 -9.58
C GLN A 63 -12.00 11.53 -9.22
N PRO A 64 -12.84 12.29 -8.49
CA PRO A 64 -14.26 11.96 -8.42
C PRO A 64 -14.82 11.79 -9.83
N GLU A 65 -15.80 10.90 -9.99
CA GLU A 65 -16.45 10.52 -11.27
C GLU A 65 -15.67 9.55 -12.16
N ASP A 66 -14.39 9.29 -11.89
CA ASP A 66 -13.62 8.32 -12.65
C ASP A 66 -14.20 6.90 -12.54
N LEU A 67 -14.12 6.15 -13.64
CA LEU A 67 -14.46 4.73 -13.66
C LEU A 67 -13.22 3.89 -13.33
N VAL A 68 -13.39 2.97 -12.39
CA VAL A 68 -12.30 2.16 -11.88
C VAL A 68 -12.68 0.69 -11.73
N MET A 69 -11.70 -0.19 -11.90
CA MET A 69 -11.82 -1.62 -11.65
C MET A 69 -11.18 -1.98 -10.31
N VAL A 70 -11.80 -2.86 -9.54
CA VAL A 70 -11.37 -3.25 -8.20
C VAL A 70 -10.86 -4.68 -8.20
N ALA A 71 -9.68 -4.91 -7.61
CA ALA A 71 -9.10 -6.23 -7.46
C ALA A 71 -9.95 -7.10 -6.51
N ARG A 72 -10.36 -8.27 -6.98
CA ARG A 72 -11.10 -9.26 -6.18
C ARG A 72 -10.21 -9.76 -5.02
N SER A 73 -10.81 -9.95 -3.85
CA SER A 73 -10.09 -10.42 -2.65
C SER A 73 -10.01 -11.94 -2.52
N ASN A 74 -10.67 -12.69 -3.41
CA ASN A 74 -10.76 -14.14 -3.28
C ASN A 74 -9.45 -14.84 -3.67
N GLN A 75 -8.73 -15.36 -2.68
CA GLN A 75 -7.48 -16.11 -2.87
C GLN A 75 -7.68 -17.45 -3.59
N ARG A 76 -8.88 -18.02 -3.56
CA ARG A 76 -9.23 -19.30 -4.21
C ARG A 76 -10.11 -19.10 -5.45
N ALA A 77 -10.01 -17.95 -6.10
CA ALA A 77 -10.73 -17.70 -7.35
C ALA A 77 -10.33 -18.73 -8.43
N PRO A 78 -11.28 -19.27 -9.22
CA PRO A 78 -10.97 -20.11 -10.36
C PRO A 78 -10.02 -19.40 -11.34
N LYS A 79 -9.11 -20.14 -11.98
CA LYS A 79 -8.10 -19.57 -12.90
C LYS A 79 -8.69 -18.75 -14.05
N LEU A 80 -9.91 -19.09 -14.48
CA LEU A 80 -10.61 -18.41 -15.58
C LEU A 80 -11.43 -17.18 -15.11
N GLN A 81 -11.55 -16.97 -13.80
CA GLN A 81 -12.28 -15.82 -13.28
C GLN A 81 -11.46 -14.55 -13.50
N GLN A 82 -12.12 -13.49 -13.97
CA GLN A 82 -11.48 -12.19 -14.12
C GLN A 82 -10.98 -11.68 -12.76
N PRO A 83 -9.72 -11.25 -12.66
CA PRO A 83 -9.11 -10.82 -11.39
C PRO A 83 -9.68 -9.50 -10.84
N PHE A 84 -10.27 -8.69 -11.72
CA PHE A 84 -10.88 -7.42 -11.37
C PHE A 84 -12.41 -7.46 -11.55
N GLU A 85 -13.09 -6.58 -10.84
CA GLU A 85 -14.54 -6.38 -10.87
C GLU A 85 -14.85 -4.90 -11.14
N GLY A 86 -15.94 -4.62 -11.84
CA GLY A 86 -16.34 -3.27 -12.22
C GLY A 86 -16.64 -3.16 -13.71
N PRO A 87 -16.82 -1.94 -14.24
CA PRO A 87 -16.38 -0.66 -13.68
C PRO A 87 -17.26 -0.12 -12.55
N PHE A 88 -16.65 0.55 -11.57
CA PHE A 88 -17.30 1.29 -10.50
C PHE A 88 -16.93 2.76 -10.56
N ARG A 89 -17.85 3.64 -10.19
CA ARG A 89 -17.62 5.09 -10.18
C ARG A 89 -16.99 5.52 -8.86
N VAL A 90 -15.97 6.37 -8.93
CA VAL A 90 -15.37 6.99 -7.75
C VAL A 90 -16.27 8.12 -7.28
N PHE A 91 -16.74 8.07 -6.04
CA PHE A 91 -17.53 9.13 -5.42
C PHE A 91 -16.65 10.23 -4.84
N SER A 92 -15.55 9.87 -4.17
CA SER A 92 -14.61 10.84 -3.60
C SER A 92 -13.22 10.22 -3.42
N VAL A 93 -12.22 11.09 -3.46
CA VAL A 93 -10.80 10.74 -3.23
C VAL A 93 -10.32 11.44 -1.98
N ARG A 94 -9.76 10.67 -1.04
CA ARG A 94 -9.17 11.19 0.19
C ARG A 94 -7.67 11.44 -0.01
N SER A 95 -7.13 12.42 0.73
CA SER A 95 -5.69 12.75 0.80
C SER A 95 -4.77 11.53 1.02
N ASP A 96 -5.24 10.54 1.78
CA ASP A 96 -4.43 9.40 2.23
C ASP A 96 -4.38 8.27 1.17
N GLY A 97 -4.94 8.52 -0.02
CA GLY A 97 -4.99 7.55 -1.12
C GLY A 97 -6.08 6.49 -0.98
N VAL A 98 -7.12 6.79 -0.19
CA VAL A 98 -8.33 5.97 -0.09
C VAL A 98 -9.39 6.55 -1.02
N LEU A 99 -9.93 5.69 -1.87
CA LEU A 99 -11.05 5.97 -2.77
C LEU A 99 -12.34 5.50 -2.11
N VAL A 100 -13.39 6.31 -2.21
CA VAL A 100 -14.76 5.90 -1.91
C VAL A 100 -15.42 5.61 -3.25
N ILE A 101 -15.76 4.34 -3.49
CA ILE A 101 -16.40 3.90 -4.73
C ILE A 101 -17.86 3.58 -4.49
N ASP A 102 -18.67 3.77 -5.52
CA ASP A 102 -20.08 3.36 -5.53
C ASP A 102 -20.24 2.02 -6.27
N LYS A 103 -20.76 1.02 -5.55
CA LYS A 103 -21.11 -0.31 -6.10
C LYS A 103 -22.60 -0.43 -6.44
N GLY A 104 -23.33 0.68 -6.43
CA GLY A 104 -24.78 0.76 -6.67
C GLY A 104 -25.59 0.46 -5.41
N ASN A 105 -25.31 -0.67 -4.74
CA ASN A 105 -26.04 -1.06 -3.53
C ASN A 105 -25.45 -0.44 -2.24
N TYR A 106 -24.15 -0.16 -2.25
CA TYR A 106 -23.43 0.39 -1.11
C TYR A 106 -22.15 1.10 -1.58
N THR A 107 -21.66 2.00 -0.75
CA THR A 107 -20.35 2.65 -0.94
C THR A 107 -19.25 1.86 -0.23
N GLU A 108 -18.13 1.61 -0.90
CA GLU A 108 -16.97 0.92 -0.33
C GLU A 108 -15.77 1.86 -0.24
N LYS A 109 -15.02 1.79 0.85
CA LYS A 109 -13.75 2.54 1.03
C LYS A 109 -12.59 1.60 0.75
N LEU A 110 -11.78 1.92 -0.25
CA LEU A 110 -10.67 1.07 -0.69
C LEU A 110 -9.41 1.89 -0.92
N HIS A 111 -8.25 1.32 -0.62
CA HIS A 111 -6.99 1.95 -0.99
C HIS A 111 -6.82 1.92 -2.52
N MET A 112 -6.30 3.00 -3.11
CA MET A 112 -5.97 3.10 -4.54
C MET A 112 -5.06 1.98 -5.07
N ARG A 113 -4.38 1.23 -4.18
CA ARG A 113 -3.52 0.08 -4.51
C ARG A 113 -4.32 -1.15 -4.97
N ARG A 114 -5.61 -1.20 -4.63
CA ARG A 114 -6.51 -2.29 -5.05
C ARG A 114 -7.29 -1.94 -6.31
N VAL A 115 -6.99 -0.82 -6.94
CA VAL A 115 -7.80 -0.22 -7.99
C VAL A 115 -6.94 -0.01 -9.24
N GLN A 116 -7.56 -0.22 -10.40
CA GLN A 116 -6.98 0.12 -11.71
C GLN A 116 -7.92 1.06 -12.46
N PRO A 117 -7.39 2.04 -13.20
CA PRO A 117 -8.22 2.91 -14.02
C PRO A 117 -8.89 2.09 -15.13
N PHE A 118 -10.19 2.33 -15.35
CA PHE A 118 -10.92 1.68 -16.44
C PHE A 118 -10.64 2.42 -17.75
N GLN A 119 -10.10 1.72 -18.75
CA GLN A 119 -9.91 2.26 -20.09
C GLN A 119 -11.08 1.79 -20.97
N THR A 120 -11.99 2.70 -21.30
CA THR A 120 -13.03 2.40 -22.30
C THR A 120 -12.34 2.18 -23.66
N THR A 121 -12.68 1.06 -24.32
CA THR A 121 -12.09 0.65 -25.62
C THR A 121 -12.73 1.37 -26.82
N SER A 122 -13.68 2.30 -26.60
CA SER A 122 -14.16 3.16 -27.68
C SER A 122 -13.01 4.08 -28.08
N MET A 123 -12.42 3.78 -29.23
CA MET A 123 -11.58 4.72 -29.95
C MET A 123 -12.46 5.94 -30.28
N GLY A 124 -12.42 6.99 -29.44
CA GLY A 124 -12.93 8.31 -29.77
C GLY A 124 -14.40 8.63 -29.45
N GLU A 125 -14.94 8.17 -28.32
CA GLU A 125 -16.21 8.72 -27.80
C GLU A 125 -16.10 9.01 -26.30
N ASP A 126 -16.01 10.31 -26.03
CA ASP A 126 -16.33 11.04 -24.81
C ASP A 126 -15.54 10.76 -23.52
N VAL A 127 -14.43 11.51 -23.37
CA VAL A 127 -14.30 12.31 -22.14
C VAL A 127 -15.46 13.28 -22.18
N VAL A 128 -16.49 13.04 -21.36
CA VAL A 128 -17.64 13.97 -21.22
C VAL A 128 -17.05 15.38 -21.07
N PRO A 129 -17.35 16.33 -21.97
CA PRO A 129 -16.79 17.66 -21.83
C PRO A 129 -17.28 18.22 -20.51
N ARG A 130 -16.35 18.69 -19.68
CA ARG A 130 -16.67 19.45 -18.50
C ARG A 130 -17.61 20.58 -18.94
N ALA A 131 -18.86 20.53 -18.49
CA ALA A 131 -19.73 21.68 -18.58
C ALA A 131 -19.07 22.77 -17.72
N ASN A 132 -18.39 23.70 -18.38
CA ASN A 132 -18.02 24.97 -17.78
C ASN A 132 -19.34 25.63 -17.38
N ASN A 133 -19.63 25.65 -16.08
CA ASN A 133 -20.59 26.58 -15.54
C ASN A 133 -19.81 27.81 -15.09
N ASP A 134 -20.24 28.95 -15.61
CA ASP A 134 -19.82 30.31 -15.29
C ASP A 134 -19.85 30.61 -13.77
#